data_AF-A0A924FDC0-F1
#
_entry.id   AF-A0A924FDC0-F1
#
_cell.length_a   1.000
_cell.length_b   1.000
_cell.length_c   1.000
_cell.angle_alpha   90.00
_cell.angle_beta   90.00
_cell.angle_gamma   90.00
#
_symmetry.space_group_name_H-M   'P 1'
#
loop_
_entity.id
_entity.type
_entity.pdbx_description
1 polymer ?
#
loop_
_entity_poly.entity_id
_entity_poly.type
_entity_poly.pdbx_seq_one_letter_code
_entity_poly.pdbx_strand_id
1 'polypeptide(L)'
;MPTPDLALGIGSVMYALCKIDGRLQLAEMQTIKELLAHESHGEVALHTFFMRENYDEPAEEAYAFGLRRLKANRTHLDLATRERYIDVLRKIAEADDVYTPQELAFVQHFSRELQQI
;
A
#
# COMPACT_ATOMS: atom_id res chain seq x y z
N MET A 1 -11.64 10.01 -8.79
CA MET A 1 -10.20 10.35 -8.73
C MET A 1 -9.74 10.21 -7.29
N PRO A 2 -8.55 9.61 -7.04
CA PRO A 2 -8.02 9.42 -5.69
C PRO A 2 -7.85 10.77 -4.98
N THR A 3 -8.21 10.85 -3.70
CA THR A 3 -7.96 12.04 -2.87
C THR A 3 -6.59 11.94 -2.19
N PRO A 4 -6.01 13.05 -1.70
CA PRO A 4 -4.80 12.98 -0.88
C PRO A 4 -4.95 12.04 0.32
N ASP A 5 -6.12 11.97 0.96
CA ASP A 5 -6.37 11.03 2.05
C ASP A 5 -6.33 9.56 1.62
N LEU A 6 -6.81 9.23 0.42
CA LEU A 6 -6.66 7.88 -0.13
C LEU A 6 -5.20 7.56 -0.45
N ALA A 7 -4.42 8.56 -0.89
CA ALA A 7 -2.98 8.41 -1.12
C ALA A 7 -2.21 8.18 0.19
N LEU A 8 -2.54 8.91 1.27
CA LEU A 8 -2.03 8.62 2.62
C LEU A 8 -2.35 7.18 3.04
N GLY A 9 -3.59 6.75 2.76
CA GLY A 9 -4.05 5.40 3.07
C GLY A 9 -3.23 4.32 2.35
N ILE A 10 -3.11 4.42 1.02
CA ILE A 10 -2.42 3.39 0.23
C ILE A 10 -0.91 3.37 0.48
N GLY A 11 -0.26 4.54 0.64
CA GLY A 11 1.16 4.60 1.00
C GLY A 11 1.46 3.90 2.33
N SER A 12 0.54 4.00 3.28
CA SER A 12 0.60 3.29 4.57
C SER A 12 0.48 1.77 4.43
N VAL A 13 -0.40 1.30 3.53
CA VAL A 13 -0.59 -0.13 3.27
C VAL A 13 0.59 -0.72 2.48
N MET A 14 1.14 0.02 1.52
CA MET A 14 2.35 -0.38 0.78
C MET A 14 3.54 -0.54 1.72
N TYR A 15 3.70 0.37 2.69
CA TYR A 15 4.70 0.24 3.74
C TYR A 15 4.49 -1.02 4.58
N ALA A 16 3.26 -1.23 5.03
CA ALA A 16 2.95 -2.41 5.83
C ALA A 16 3.27 -3.72 5.09
N LEU A 17 3.01 -3.80 3.78
CA LEU A 17 3.36 -4.95 2.93
C LEU A 17 4.87 -5.23 2.95
N CYS A 18 5.70 -4.22 2.64
CA CYS A 18 7.16 -4.39 2.54
C CYS A 18 7.84 -4.61 3.90
N LYS A 19 7.11 -4.45 5.00
CA LYS A 19 7.63 -4.60 6.37
C LYS A 19 7.24 -5.94 7.01
N ILE A 20 6.43 -6.76 6.33
CA ILE A 20 5.95 -8.06 6.86
C ILE A 20 7.12 -8.99 7.21
N ASP A 21 8.13 -9.05 6.36
CA ASP A 21 9.33 -9.88 6.55
C ASP A 21 10.42 -9.17 7.38
N GLY A 22 10.17 -7.93 7.78
CA GLY A 22 11.05 -7.10 8.60
C GLY A 22 12.17 -6.39 7.82
N ARG A 23 12.22 -6.47 6.48
CA ARG A 23 13.26 -5.82 5.68
C ARG A 23 12.72 -5.24 4.39
N LEU A 24 12.72 -3.91 4.29
CA LEU A 24 12.48 -3.25 3.02
C LEU A 24 13.61 -3.56 2.04
N GLN A 25 13.25 -4.10 0.89
CA GLN A 25 14.20 -4.46 -0.15
C GLN A 25 14.30 -3.37 -1.21
N LEU A 26 15.48 -3.26 -1.84
CA LEU A 26 15.73 -2.23 -2.84
C LEU A 26 14.81 -2.37 -4.07
N ALA A 27 14.48 -3.61 -4.47
CA ALA A 27 13.61 -3.89 -5.60
C ALA A 27 12.16 -3.44 -5.36
N GLU A 28 11.62 -3.71 -4.17
CA GLU A 28 10.29 -3.22 -3.74
C GLU A 28 10.26 -1.70 -3.75
N MET A 29 11.28 -1.05 -3.16
CA MET A 29 11.36 0.41 -3.12
C MET A 29 11.40 1.03 -4.53
N GLN A 30 12.16 0.44 -5.45
CA GLN A 30 12.23 0.91 -6.83
C GLN A 30 10.88 0.74 -7.53
N THR A 31 10.23 -0.40 -7.36
CA THR A 31 8.90 -0.69 -7.91
C THR A 31 7.86 0.29 -7.39
N ILE A 32 7.88 0.62 -6.09
CA ILE A 32 6.99 1.61 -5.48
C ILE A 32 7.15 2.98 -6.13
N LYS A 33 8.39 3.44 -6.33
CA LYS A 33 8.67 4.73 -6.98
C LYS A 33 8.13 4.77 -8.40
N GLU A 34 8.35 3.70 -9.16
CA GLU A 34 7.89 3.59 -10.55
C GLU A 34 6.37 3.56 -10.67
N LEU A 35 5.70 2.77 -9.82
CA LEU A 35 4.24 2.68 -9.80
C LEU A 35 3.60 4.02 -9.41
N LEU A 36 4.16 4.72 -8.42
CA LEU A 36 3.59 5.97 -7.93
C LEU A 36 3.94 7.18 -8.79
N ALA A 37 4.95 7.12 -9.65
CA ALA A 37 5.37 8.25 -10.50
C ALA A 37 4.24 8.75 -11.44
N HIS A 38 3.28 7.89 -11.76
CA HIS A 38 2.18 8.19 -12.69
C HIS A 38 0.81 8.27 -12.02
N GLU A 39 0.75 8.10 -10.69
CA GLU A 39 -0.52 8.15 -9.96
C GLU A 39 -0.87 9.56 -9.51
N SER A 40 -2.17 9.87 -9.53
CA SER A 40 -2.69 11.06 -8.87
C SER A 40 -2.36 11.02 -7.39
N HIS A 41 -1.63 12.02 -6.91
CA HIS A 41 -1.10 12.10 -5.55
C HIS A 41 -0.09 10.99 -5.19
N GLY A 42 0.59 10.40 -6.19
CA GLY A 42 1.63 9.40 -5.94
C GLY A 42 2.74 9.89 -5.01
N GLU A 43 3.13 11.16 -5.10
CA GLU A 43 4.09 11.77 -4.17
C GLU A 43 3.61 11.73 -2.71
N VAL A 44 2.30 11.90 -2.46
CA VAL A 44 1.73 11.83 -1.10
C VAL A 44 1.82 10.40 -0.56
N ALA A 45 1.51 9.41 -1.40
CA ALA A 45 1.66 8.00 -1.02
C ALA A 45 3.13 7.65 -0.75
N LEU A 46 4.05 8.12 -1.59
CA LEU A 46 5.48 7.89 -1.46
C LEU A 46 6.06 8.57 -0.20
N HIS A 47 5.67 9.81 0.07
CA HIS A 47 6.07 10.50 1.30
C HIS A 47 5.52 9.81 2.55
N THR A 48 4.28 9.32 2.50
CA THR A 48 3.70 8.55 3.61
C THR A 48 4.48 7.27 3.86
N PHE A 49 4.82 6.54 2.80
CA PHE A 49 5.65 5.35 2.88
C PHE A 49 7.00 5.64 3.56
N PHE A 50 7.75 6.63 3.05
CA PHE A 50 9.08 6.93 3.58
C PHE A 50 9.06 7.51 4.99
N MET A 51 8.02 8.27 5.34
CA MET A 51 7.86 8.74 6.71
C MET A 51 7.81 7.55 7.68
N ARG A 52 7.02 6.53 7.37
CA ARG A 52 6.85 5.34 8.22
C ARG A 52 8.13 4.51 8.33
N GLU A 53 8.83 4.35 7.21
CA GLU A 53 10.13 3.67 7.20
C GLU A 53 11.17 4.42 8.03
N ASN A 54 11.20 5.76 7.97
CA ASN A 54 12.12 6.56 8.78
C ASN A 54 11.85 6.48 10.29
N TYR A 55 10.60 6.18 10.68
CA TYR A 55 10.23 5.98 12.09
C TYR A 55 10.23 4.51 12.51
N ASP A 56 10.56 3.59 11.61
CA ASP A 56 10.51 2.14 11.82
C ASP A 56 9.16 1.69 12.42
N GLU A 57 8.06 2.24 11.89
CA GLU A 57 6.73 2.01 12.46
C GLU A 57 6.32 0.54 12.29
N PRO A 58 5.65 -0.08 13.27
CA PRO A 58 5.18 -1.46 13.14
C PRO A 58 4.25 -1.64 11.93
N ALA A 59 4.44 -2.72 11.17
CA ALA A 59 3.64 -3.03 9.97
C ALA A 59 2.13 -3.05 10.28
N GLU A 60 1.74 -3.59 11.43
CA GLU A 60 0.35 -3.66 11.88
C GLU A 60 -0.27 -2.27 12.12
N GLU A 61 0.49 -1.35 12.72
CA GLU A 61 0.04 0.02 12.98
C GLU A 61 -0.15 0.81 11.69
N ALA A 62 0.80 0.65 10.76
CA ALA A 62 0.70 1.24 9.44
C ALA A 62 -0.47 0.65 8.62
N TYR A 63 -0.70 -0.65 8.69
CA TYR A 63 -1.86 -1.26 8.04
C TYR A 63 -3.18 -0.72 8.62
N ALA A 64 -3.28 -0.67 9.96
CA ALA A 64 -4.46 -0.16 10.64
C ALA A 64 -4.73 1.32 10.30
N PHE A 65 -3.69 2.16 10.24
CA PHE A 65 -3.83 3.54 9.78
C PHE A 65 -4.32 3.62 8.34
N GLY A 66 -3.71 2.83 7.45
CA GLY A 66 -4.08 2.78 6.03
C GLY A 66 -5.55 2.43 5.84
N LEU A 67 -6.00 1.35 6.46
CA LEU A 67 -7.40 0.93 6.43
C LEU A 67 -8.35 1.98 7.00
N ARG A 68 -8.00 2.66 8.11
CA ARG A 68 -8.84 3.74 8.65
C ARG A 68 -9.01 4.89 7.65
N ARG A 69 -7.95 5.28 6.95
CA ARG A 69 -8.01 6.34 5.92
C ARG A 69 -8.87 5.92 4.74
N LEU A 70 -8.71 4.69 4.25
CA LEU A 70 -9.52 4.13 3.17
C LEU A 70 -11.01 4.07 3.57
N LYS A 71 -11.32 3.54 4.77
CA LYS A 71 -12.69 3.47 5.32
C LYS A 71 -13.33 4.85 5.47
N ALA A 72 -12.60 5.83 6.00
CA ALA A 72 -13.10 7.20 6.17
C ALA A 72 -13.40 7.90 4.83
N ASN A 73 -12.74 7.48 3.75
CA ASN A 73 -12.87 8.07 2.41
C ASN A 73 -13.54 7.12 1.40
N ARG A 74 -14.36 6.17 1.88
CA ARG A 74 -15.00 5.13 1.05
C ARG A 74 -15.80 5.65 -0.14
N THR A 75 -16.37 6.85 -0.04
CA THR A 75 -17.12 7.50 -1.12
C THR A 75 -16.25 7.85 -2.33
N HIS A 76 -14.93 7.92 -2.14
CA HIS A 76 -13.94 8.18 -3.19
C HIS A 76 -13.24 6.90 -3.69
N LEU A 77 -13.56 5.74 -3.10
CA LEU A 77 -13.05 4.42 -3.50
C LEU A 77 -14.01 3.75 -4.48
N ASP A 78 -13.97 4.21 -5.73
CA ASP A 78 -14.67 3.53 -6.84
C ASP A 78 -14.00 2.19 -7.19
N LEU A 79 -14.70 1.37 -7.99
CA LEU A 79 -14.23 0.04 -8.39
C LEU A 79 -12.84 0.10 -9.05
N ALA A 80 -12.63 1.06 -9.95
CA ALA A 80 -11.37 1.21 -10.67
C ALA A 80 -10.20 1.56 -9.73
N THR A 81 -10.44 2.38 -8.71
CA THR A 81 -9.43 2.73 -7.70
C THR A 81 -9.11 1.53 -6.82
N ARG A 82 -10.12 0.72 -6.46
CA ARG A 82 -9.93 -0.50 -5.66
C ARG A 82 -9.07 -1.54 -6.39
N GLU A 83 -9.44 -1.84 -7.63
CA GLU A 83 -8.70 -2.79 -8.48
C GLU A 83 -7.25 -2.33 -8.66
N ARG A 84 -7.04 -1.04 -8.87
CA ARG A 84 -5.69 -0.47 -9.01
C ARG A 84 -4.86 -0.60 -7.74
N TYR A 85 -5.44 -0.34 -6.56
CA TYR A 85 -4.72 -0.48 -5.29
C TYR A 85 -4.32 -1.93 -5.02
N ILE A 86 -5.18 -2.88 -5.37
CA ILE A 86 -4.86 -4.31 -5.27
C ILE A 86 -3.73 -4.67 -6.25
N ASP A 87 -3.80 -4.17 -7.49
CA ASP A 87 -2.76 -4.39 -8.51
C ASP A 87 -1.40 -3.83 -8.10
N VAL A 88 -1.37 -2.63 -7.51
CA VAL A 88 -0.14 -2.02 -6.97
C VAL A 88 0.50 -2.92 -5.91
N LEU A 89 -0.27 -3.40 -4.94
CA LEU A 89 0.29 -4.27 -3.89
C LEU A 89 0.78 -5.61 -4.43
N ARG A 90 0.10 -6.18 -5.44
CA ARG A 90 0.57 -7.39 -6.10
C ARG A 90 1.91 -7.18 -6.78
N LYS A 91 2.05 -6.10 -7.55
CA LYS A 91 3.30 -5.77 -8.25
C LYS A 91 4.47 -5.53 -7.29
N ILE A 92 4.21 -4.95 -6.12
CA ILE A 92 5.23 -4.78 -5.08
C ILE A 92 5.67 -6.13 -4.53
N ALA A 93 4.72 -6.99 -4.16
CA ALA A 93 5.05 -8.31 -3.62
C ALA A 93 5.71 -9.25 -4.65
N GLU A 94 5.49 -8.99 -5.94
CA GLU A 94 6.13 -9.70 -7.06
C GLU A 94 7.51 -9.11 -7.42
N ALA A 95 7.95 -8.01 -6.78
CA ALA A 95 9.15 -7.27 -7.19
C ALA A 95 10.48 -7.96 -6.85
N ASP A 96 10.53 -8.86 -5.86
CA ASP A 96 11.77 -9.51 -5.39
C ASP A 96 11.90 -10.99 -5.77
N ASP A 97 11.30 -11.44 -6.88
CA ASP A 97 11.34 -12.83 -7.37
C ASP A 97 10.85 -13.93 -6.37
N VAL A 98 10.59 -13.58 -5.11
CA VAL A 98 10.21 -14.46 -4.01
C VAL A 98 8.95 -13.90 -3.38
N TYR A 99 7.83 -14.06 -4.08
CA TYR A 99 6.53 -13.75 -3.52
C TYR A 99 6.24 -14.69 -2.34
N THR A 100 6.36 -14.20 -1.11
CA THR A 100 6.25 -15.02 0.09
C THR A 100 4.78 -15.38 0.39
N PRO A 101 4.53 -16.52 1.06
CA PRO A 101 3.18 -16.86 1.53
C PRO A 101 2.54 -15.79 2.41
N GLN A 102 3.35 -15.05 3.19
CA GLN A 102 2.90 -13.99 4.09
C GLN A 102 2.42 -12.76 3.31
N GLU A 103 3.18 -12.30 2.31
CA GLU A 103 2.76 -11.19 1.44
C GLU A 103 1.52 -11.56 0.63
N LEU A 104 1.44 -12.81 0.15
CA LEU A 104 0.23 -13.30 -0.53
C LEU A 104 -0.98 -13.25 0.40
N ALA A 105 -0.85 -13.75 1.63
CA ALA A 105 -1.91 -13.69 2.63
C ALA A 105 -2.32 -12.25 2.94
N PHE A 106 -1.36 -11.33 2.99
CA PHE A 106 -1.61 -9.90 3.20
C PHE A 106 -2.40 -9.29 2.05
N VAL A 107 -1.96 -9.47 0.80
CA VAL A 107 -2.66 -8.94 -0.38
C VAL A 107 -4.08 -9.50 -0.47
N GLN A 108 -4.26 -10.80 -0.20
CA GLN A 108 -5.58 -11.41 -0.17
C GLN A 108 -6.47 -10.85 0.95
N HIS A 109 -5.90 -10.63 2.14
CA HIS A 109 -6.62 -10.04 3.26
C HIS A 109 -7.04 -8.60 2.95
N PHE A 110 -6.11 -7.79 2.44
CA PHE A 110 -6.39 -6.42 2.01
C PHE A 110 -7.47 -6.38 0.92
N SER A 111 -7.41 -7.26 -0.08
CA SER A 111 -8.42 -7.34 -1.13
C SER A 111 -9.81 -7.62 -0.57
N ARG A 112 -9.94 -8.47 0.46
CA ARG A 112 -11.22 -8.75 1.11
C ARG A 112 -11.73 -7.55 1.91
N GLU A 113 -10.86 -6.87 2.66
CA GLU A 113 -11.21 -5.63 3.37
C GLU A 113 -11.68 -4.56 2.38
N LEU A 114 -10.94 -4.37 1.29
CA LEU A 114 -11.25 -3.35 0.30
C LEU A 114 -12.57 -3.59 -0.41
N GLN A 115 -13.04 -4.84 -0.53
CA GLN A 115 -14.36 -5.17 -1.07
C GLN A 115 -15.51 -4.82 -0.10
N GLN A 116 -15.23 -4.73 1.20
CA GLN A 116 -16.23 -4.45 2.24
C GLN A 116 -16.34 -2.96 2.60
N ILE A 117 -15.40 -2.14 2.15
CA ILE A 117 -15.41 -0.67 2.34
C ILE A 117 -16.46 -0.02 1.43
#